data_AF-A0AAJ1W248-F1
#
_entry.id   AF-A0AAJ1W248-F1
#
_cell.length_a   1.000
_cell.length_b   1.000
_cell.length_c   1.000
_cell.angle_alpha   90.00
_cell.angle_beta   90.00
_cell.angle_gamma   90.00
#
_symmetry.space_group_name_H-M   'P 1'
#
loop_
_entity.id
_entity.type
_entity.pdbx_description
1 polymer ?
#
loop_
_entity_poly.entity_id
_entity_poly.type
_entity_poly.pdbx_seq_one_letter_code
_entity_poly.pdbx_strand_id
1 'polypeptide(L)'
;MKHYYGIDLRDLFSEVDPISPAWALMHACALPIESATVAERRGGQEFRGWDEGRYMMATLINVVRASNFLFLLANTDPKKNKHKPPEGYPLPDGRVKAKDQKKTLKPGSFGFIAKAHADAVRKNREARG
;
A
#
# COMPACT_ATOMS: atom_id res chain seq x y z
N MET A 1 -5.93 25.46 10.17
CA MET A 1 -4.45 25.37 10.33
C MET A 1 -4.07 25.30 11.82
N LYS A 2 -4.72 24.42 12.61
CA LYS A 2 -4.43 24.17 14.04
C LYS A 2 -4.51 22.67 14.39
N HIS A 3 -4.38 21.80 13.39
CA HIS A 3 -4.91 20.44 13.46
C HIS A 3 -4.18 19.51 14.46
N TYR A 4 -2.94 19.80 14.83
CA TYR A 4 -2.14 18.90 15.69
C TYR A 4 -1.72 19.53 17.02
N TYR A 5 -1.13 20.73 16.99
CA TYR A 5 -0.56 21.33 18.20
C TYR A 5 -1.35 22.53 18.72
N GLY A 6 -2.46 22.92 18.06
CA GLY A 6 -3.22 24.11 18.45
C GLY A 6 -2.51 25.45 18.22
N ILE A 7 -1.24 25.42 17.77
CA ILE A 7 -0.39 26.57 17.50
C ILE A 7 -0.84 27.27 16.20
N ASP A 8 -0.95 28.59 16.23
CA ASP A 8 -0.98 29.39 15.01
C ASP A 8 0.44 29.83 14.67
N LEU A 9 0.91 29.50 13.46
CA LEU A 9 2.25 29.90 13.01
C LEU A 9 2.38 31.42 12.85
N ARG A 10 1.26 32.15 12.77
CA ARG A 10 1.25 33.61 12.73
C ARG A 10 1.78 34.22 14.03
N ASP A 11 1.63 33.51 15.14
CA ASP A 11 2.09 33.96 16.46
C ASP A 11 3.63 34.09 16.50
N LEU A 12 4.36 33.48 15.54
CA LEU A 12 5.81 33.66 15.41
C LEU A 12 6.20 35.10 15.09
N PHE A 13 5.29 35.85 14.46
CA PHE A 13 5.48 37.23 14.04
C PHE A 13 4.67 38.22 14.89
N SER A 14 4.08 37.76 15.99
CA SER A 14 3.31 38.60 16.90
C SER A 14 4.24 39.52 17.69
N GLU A 15 3.92 40.82 17.74
CA GLU A 15 4.66 41.78 18.57
C GLU A 15 4.22 41.76 20.04
N VAL A 16 3.05 41.18 20.33
CA VAL A 16 2.43 41.19 21.67
C VAL A 16 2.78 39.94 22.46
N ASP A 17 2.78 38.77 21.81
CA ASP A 17 3.11 37.49 22.42
C ASP A 17 3.75 36.56 21.37
N PRO A 18 5.04 36.78 21.04
CA PRO A 18 5.73 35.96 20.04
C PRO A 18 6.04 34.56 20.56
N ILE A 19 5.71 33.54 19.77
CA ILE A 19 6.26 32.20 20.02
C ILE A 19 7.75 32.19 19.69
N SER A 20 8.56 31.52 20.52
CA SER A 20 9.99 31.38 20.27
C SER A 20 10.27 30.59 18.98
N PRO A 21 11.16 31.04 18.09
CA PRO A 21 11.55 30.28 16.90
C PRO A 21 12.09 28.88 17.22
N ALA A 22 12.84 28.74 18.32
CA ALA A 22 13.34 27.44 18.77
C ALA A 22 12.19 26.50 19.15
N TRP A 23 11.16 27.04 19.81
CA TRP A 23 9.98 26.28 20.21
C TRP A 23 9.14 25.84 19.01
N ALA A 24 8.95 26.73 18.02
CA ALA A 24 8.28 26.39 16.76
C ALA A 24 9.04 25.29 15.99
N LEU A 25 10.37 25.37 15.95
CA LEU A 25 11.21 24.38 15.28
C LEU A 25 11.16 23.01 15.96
N MET A 26 11.16 22.98 17.29
CA MET A 26 10.96 21.73 18.05
C MET A 26 9.64 21.04 17.68
N HIS A 27 8.55 21.81 17.54
CA HIS A 27 7.25 21.27 17.12
C HIS A 27 7.26 20.77 15.66
N ALA A 28 7.95 21.48 14.77
CA ALA A 28 8.10 21.03 13.39
C ALA A 28 8.92 19.72 13.29
N CYS A 29 9.94 19.55 14.12
CA CYS A 29 10.75 18.34 14.19
C CYS A 29 10.01 17.15 14.82
N ALA A 30 9.11 17.41 15.77
CA ALA A 30 8.33 16.39 16.46
C ALA A 30 7.01 16.03 15.75
N LEU A 31 6.78 16.52 14.52
CA LEU A 31 5.53 16.30 13.79
C LEU A 31 5.22 14.80 13.64
N PRO A 32 3.97 14.37 13.84
CA PRO A 32 3.58 12.97 13.69
C PRO A 32 3.75 12.46 12.26
N ILE A 33 3.88 11.13 12.11
CA ILE A 33 4.14 10.46 10.83
C ILE A 33 3.05 10.74 9.79
N GLU A 34 1.83 10.92 10.27
CA GLU A 34 0.64 11.16 9.47
C GLU A 34 0.41 12.64 9.13
N SER A 35 1.26 13.53 9.64
CA SER A 35 1.20 14.98 9.35
C SER A 35 1.48 15.28 7.88
N ALA A 36 0.99 16.43 7.40
CA ALA A 36 1.20 16.84 6.01
C ALA A 36 2.70 16.92 5.65
N THR A 37 3.53 17.52 6.50
CA THR A 37 4.96 17.69 6.23
C THR A 37 5.70 16.37 6.19
N VAL A 38 5.43 15.45 7.13
CA VAL A 38 6.10 14.15 7.17
C VAL A 38 5.64 13.27 6.02
N ALA A 39 4.34 13.30 5.69
CA ALA A 39 3.79 12.59 4.52
C ALA A 39 4.44 13.02 3.20
N GLU A 40 4.59 14.33 2.97
CA GLU A 40 5.29 14.84 1.77
C GLU A 40 6.73 14.35 1.71
N ARG A 41 7.46 14.40 2.84
CA ARG A 41 8.84 13.86 2.93
C ARG A 41 8.91 12.36 2.65
N ARG A 42 7.84 11.62 2.95
CA ARG A 42 7.75 10.17 2.77
C ARG A 42 7.46 9.74 1.33
N GLY A 43 6.98 10.66 0.49
CA GLY A 43 6.72 10.39 -0.91
C GLY A 43 5.42 10.99 -1.46
N GLY A 44 4.64 11.72 -0.67
CA GLY A 44 3.51 12.49 -1.18
C GLY A 44 2.30 12.58 -0.27
N GLN A 45 1.24 13.20 -0.81
CA GLN A 45 -0.02 13.46 -0.10
C GLN A 45 -0.77 12.20 0.29
N GLU A 46 -0.56 11.09 -0.41
CA GLU A 46 -1.20 9.81 -0.13
C GLU A 46 -0.86 9.25 1.26
N PHE A 47 0.25 9.67 1.86
CA PHE A 47 0.67 9.24 3.20
C PHE A 47 0.03 10.07 4.32
N ARG A 48 -0.70 11.13 4.00
CA ARG A 48 -1.36 11.97 5.02
C ARG A 48 -2.43 11.19 5.76
N GLY A 49 -2.45 11.34 7.08
CA GLY A 49 -3.37 10.63 7.95
C GLY A 49 -3.05 9.14 8.14
N TRP A 50 -2.02 8.58 7.49
CA TRP A 50 -1.62 7.19 7.69
C TRP A 50 -0.72 7.04 8.92
N ASP A 51 -1.35 6.86 10.07
CA ASP A 51 -0.71 6.43 11.31
C ASP A 51 -0.64 4.90 11.41
N GLU A 52 0.04 4.40 12.44
CA GLU A 52 0.16 2.96 12.73
C GLU A 52 -1.21 2.29 12.89
N GLY A 53 -2.17 2.97 13.52
CA GLY A 53 -3.54 2.48 13.69
C GLY A 53 -4.24 2.21 12.36
N ARG A 54 -4.11 3.10 11.36
CA ARG A 54 -4.67 2.90 10.03
C ARG A 54 -3.98 1.77 9.26
N TYR A 55 -2.67 1.60 9.43
CA TYR A 55 -1.97 0.43 8.88
C TYR A 55 -2.47 -0.88 9.48
N MET A 56 -2.64 -0.93 10.79
CA MET A 56 -3.20 -2.10 11.47
C MET A 56 -4.63 -2.37 11.02
N MET A 57 -5.47 -1.34 10.88
CA MET A 57 -6.85 -1.50 10.41
C MET A 57 -6.92 -2.06 8.99
N ALA A 58 -6.11 -1.53 8.06
CA ALA A 58 -6.01 -2.07 6.71
C ALA A 58 -5.57 -3.55 6.72
N THR A 59 -4.66 -3.92 7.63
CA THR A 59 -4.21 -5.29 7.82
C THR A 59 -5.32 -6.19 8.34
N LEU A 60 -6.09 -5.75 9.35
CA LEU A 60 -7.26 -6.48 9.85
C LEU A 60 -8.30 -6.73 8.76
N ILE A 61 -8.60 -5.73 7.95
CA ILE A 61 -9.51 -5.88 6.80
C ILE A 61 -9.00 -6.96 5.83
N ASN A 62 -7.69 -7.00 5.56
CA ASN A 62 -7.08 -8.02 4.72
C ASN A 62 -7.18 -9.42 5.32
N VAL A 63 -6.95 -9.55 6.64
CA VAL A 63 -7.07 -10.82 7.35
C VAL A 63 -8.52 -11.33 7.30
N VAL A 64 -9.51 -10.47 7.53
CA VAL A 64 -10.93 -10.85 7.44
C VAL A 64 -11.28 -11.31 6.03
N ARG A 65 -10.84 -10.58 4.98
CA ARG A 65 -11.05 -10.99 3.59
C ARG A 65 -10.41 -12.35 3.29
N ALA A 66 -9.18 -12.57 3.75
CA ALA A 66 -8.47 -13.82 3.56
C ALA A 66 -9.16 -14.97 4.31
N SER A 67 -9.62 -14.75 5.54
CA SER A 67 -10.39 -15.73 6.32
C SER A 67 -11.66 -16.15 5.59
N ASN A 68 -12.42 -15.19 5.07
CA ASN A 68 -13.65 -15.47 4.31
C ASN A 68 -13.34 -16.23 3.01
N PHE A 69 -12.26 -15.88 2.32
CA PHE A 69 -11.82 -16.59 1.14
C PHE A 69 -11.44 -18.05 1.44
N LEU A 70 -10.69 -18.29 2.52
CA LEU A 70 -10.33 -19.63 2.96
C LEU A 70 -11.56 -20.45 3.36
N PHE A 71 -12.52 -19.83 4.04
CA PHE A 71 -13.79 -20.46 4.40
C PHE A 71 -14.57 -20.89 3.15
N LEU A 72 -14.68 -20.02 2.14
CA LEU A 72 -15.31 -20.37 0.86
C LEU A 72 -14.56 -21.49 0.15
N LEU A 73 -13.22 -21.45 0.16
CA LEU A 73 -12.38 -22.46 -0.48
C LEU A 73 -12.60 -23.84 0.15
N ALA A 74 -12.70 -23.91 1.48
CA ALA A 74 -12.90 -25.15 2.23
C ALA A 74 -14.30 -25.75 2.00
N ASN A 75 -15.31 -24.92 1.74
CA ASN A 75 -16.70 -25.34 1.58
C ASN A 75 -17.17 -25.44 0.12
N THR A 76 -16.29 -25.20 -0.85
CA THR A 76 -16.60 -25.32 -2.28
C THR A 76 -15.96 -26.57 -2.87
N ASP A 77 -16.68 -27.29 -3.73
CA ASP A 77 -16.12 -28.40 -4.51
C ASP A 77 -14.84 -27.96 -5.25
N PRO A 78 -13.68 -28.61 -5.00
CA PRO A 78 -12.40 -28.27 -5.63
C PRO A 78 -12.47 -28.23 -7.16
N LYS A 79 -13.34 -29.03 -7.79
CA LYS A 79 -13.49 -29.09 -9.25
C LYS A 79 -14.28 -27.92 -9.82
N LYS A 80 -15.02 -27.19 -8.99
CA LYS A 80 -15.85 -26.03 -9.39
C LYS A 80 -15.30 -24.70 -8.85
N ASN A 81 -14.17 -24.73 -8.16
CA ASN A 81 -13.67 -23.56 -7.45
C ASN A 81 -13.07 -22.52 -8.40
N LYS A 82 -13.77 -21.39 -8.55
CA LYS A 82 -13.36 -20.24 -9.38
C LYS A 82 -13.08 -18.98 -8.55
N HIS A 83 -13.06 -19.09 -7.21
CA HIS A 83 -12.88 -17.94 -6.35
C HIS A 83 -11.46 -17.39 -6.50
N LYS A 84 -11.34 -16.10 -6.82
CA LYS A 84 -10.05 -15.41 -6.87
C LYS A 84 -9.66 -14.99 -5.46
N PRO A 85 -8.36 -15.07 -5.10
CA PRO A 85 -7.89 -14.48 -3.85
C PRO A 85 -8.30 -13.01 -3.76
N PRO A 86 -8.73 -12.54 -2.57
CA PRO A 86 -9.16 -11.16 -2.40
C PRO A 86 -7.98 -10.21 -2.59
N GLU A 87 -8.25 -9.07 -3.22
CA GLU A 87 -7.26 -8.00 -3.34
C GLU A 87 -7.00 -7.33 -1.98
N GLY A 88 -5.74 -7.00 -1.74
CA GLY A 88 -5.33 -6.28 -0.54
C GLY A 88 -5.94 -4.89 -0.49
N TYR A 89 -6.21 -4.41 0.72
CA TYR A 89 -6.64 -3.05 0.99
C TYR A 89 -5.61 -2.07 0.42
N PRO A 90 -6.04 -0.99 -0.25
CA PRO A 90 -5.13 -0.06 -0.88
C PRO A 90 -4.29 0.66 0.18
N LEU A 91 -3.02 0.29 0.27
CA LEU A 91 -2.01 0.99 1.06
C LEU A 91 -1.31 2.05 0.21
N PRO A 92 -0.88 3.18 0.79
CA PRO A 92 -0.16 4.21 0.06
C PRO A 92 1.19 3.67 -0.45
N ASP A 93 1.87 2.83 0.32
CA ASP A 93 3.11 2.14 -0.09
C ASP A 93 2.87 1.16 -1.26
N GLY A 94 1.67 0.57 -1.31
CA GLY A 94 1.28 -0.40 -2.34
C GLY A 94 0.96 0.26 -3.68
N ARG A 95 0.44 1.49 -3.70
CA ARG A 95 0.18 2.24 -4.95
C ARG A 95 1.48 2.68 -5.64
N VAL A 96 2.50 3.02 -4.87
CA VAL A 96 3.85 3.28 -5.40
C VAL A 96 4.40 2.01 -6.05
N LYS A 97 4.30 0.86 -5.38
CA LYS A 97 4.82 -0.42 -5.89
C LYS A 97 3.98 -1.08 -6.99
N ALA A 98 2.68 -0.81 -7.07
CA ALA A 98 1.78 -1.40 -8.07
C ALA A 98 2.03 -0.84 -9.49
N LYS A 99 2.51 0.40 -9.61
CA LYS A 99 2.94 0.97 -10.91
C LYS A 99 4.17 0.24 -11.48
N ASP A 100 5.03 -0.27 -10.61
CA ASP A 100 6.27 -0.98 -11.01
C ASP A 100 6.10 -2.50 -11.19
N GLN A 101 4.98 -3.07 -10.72
CA GLN A 101 4.72 -4.52 -10.77
C GLN A 101 3.76 -4.95 -11.87
N LYS A 102 3.92 -4.43 -13.10
CA LYS A 102 3.47 -5.19 -14.27
C LYS A 102 4.26 -6.50 -14.27
N LYS A 103 3.63 -7.58 -13.77
CA LYS A 103 4.16 -8.95 -13.70
C LYS A 103 4.47 -9.48 -15.11
N THR A 104 5.56 -9.03 -15.71
CA THR A 104 6.22 -9.79 -16.75
C THR A 104 6.96 -10.93 -16.05
N LEU A 105 6.73 -12.16 -16.49
CA LEU A 105 7.47 -13.32 -15.98
C LEU A 105 8.94 -13.05 -16.27
N LYS A 106 9.77 -12.94 -15.23
CA LYS A 106 11.19 -12.63 -15.39
C LYS A 106 11.84 -13.70 -16.29
N PRO A 107 12.60 -13.31 -17.32
CA PRO A 107 13.38 -14.26 -18.12
C PRO A 107 14.23 -15.15 -17.20
N GLY A 108 14.20 -16.47 -17.41
CA GLY A 108 14.90 -17.44 -16.57
C GLY A 108 14.20 -17.85 -15.27
N SER A 109 13.08 -17.21 -14.90
CA SER A 109 12.25 -17.72 -13.80
C SER A 109 11.55 -19.02 -14.20
N PHE A 110 11.26 -19.89 -13.23
CA PHE A 110 10.55 -21.15 -13.48
C PHE A 110 9.23 -20.93 -14.24
N GLY A 111 8.47 -19.88 -13.89
CA GLY A 111 7.23 -19.53 -14.58
C GLY A 111 7.42 -19.14 -16.05
N PHE A 112 8.55 -18.51 -16.39
CA PHE A 112 8.91 -18.21 -17.79
C PHE A 112 9.23 -19.49 -18.57
N ILE A 113 10.03 -20.38 -18.00
CA ILE A 113 10.44 -21.65 -18.62
C ILE A 113 9.23 -22.57 -18.81
N ALA A 114 8.38 -22.70 -17.79
CA ALA A 114 7.18 -23.54 -17.86
C ALA A 114 6.20 -23.05 -18.94
N LYS A 115 6.01 -21.73 -19.07
CA LYS A 115 5.19 -21.14 -20.13
C LYS A 115 5.78 -21.42 -21.52
N ALA A 116 7.10 -21.23 -21.68
CA ALA A 116 7.78 -21.50 -22.95
C ALA A 116 7.65 -22.98 -23.38
N HIS A 117 7.79 -23.92 -22.44
CA HIS A 117 7.57 -25.34 -22.69
C HIS A 117 6.12 -25.65 -23.09
N ALA A 118 5.14 -25.10 -22.37
CA ALA A 118 3.73 -25.29 -22.69
C ALA A 118 3.35 -24.75 -24.08
N ASP A 119 3.88 -23.58 -24.44
CA ASP A 119 3.66 -22.97 -25.76
C ASP A 119 4.31 -23.79 -26.88
N ALA A 120 5.49 -24.39 -26.65
CA ALA A 120 6.15 -25.26 -27.62
C ALA A 120 5.39 -26.57 -27.85
N VAL A 121 4.87 -27.17 -26.77
CA VAL A 121 4.03 -28.39 -26.86
C VAL A 121 2.74 -28.11 -27.61
N ARG A 122 2.10 -26.96 -27.38
CA ARG A 122 0.88 -26.58 -28.12
C ARG A 122 1.16 -26.45 -29.62
N LYS A 123 2.22 -25.75 -30.01
CA LYS A 123 2.62 -25.61 -31.44
C LYS A 123 2.91 -26.96 -32.10
N ASN A 124 3.61 -27.86 -31.40
CA ASN A 124 3.90 -29.19 -31.92
C ASN A 124 2.64 -30.05 -32.09
N ARG A 125 1.60 -29.82 -31.28
CA ARG A 125 0.31 -30.49 -31.40
C ARG A 125 -0.51 -29.94 -32.58
N GLU A 126 -0.49 -28.63 -32.78
CA GLU A 126 -1.16 -27.95 -33.89
C GLU A 126 -0.50 -28.25 -35.26
N ALA A 127 0.82 -28.47 -35.29
CA ALA A 127 1.54 -28.84 -36.51
C ALA A 127 1.45 -30.34 -36.88
N ARG A 128 0.90 -31.17 -35.98
CA ARG A 128 0.76 -32.64 -36.15
C ARG A 128 -0.69 -33.09 -36.35
N GLY A 129 -1.65 -32.18 -36.29
CA GLY A 129 -3.05 -32.40 -36.66
C GLY A 129 -3.34 -31.76 -38.00
#